data_AF-A0A067G0B9-F1
#
_entry.id   AF-A0A067G0B9-F1
#
_cell.length_a   1.000
_cell.length_b   1.000
_cell.length_c   1.000
_cell.angle_alpha   90.00
_cell.angle_beta   90.00
_cell.angle_gamma   90.00
#
_symmetry.space_group_name_H-M   'P 1'
#
loop_
_entity.id
_entity.type
_entity.pdbx_description
1 polymer ?
#
loop_
_entity_poly.entity_id
_entity_poly.type
_entity_poly.pdbx_seq_one_letter_code
_entity_poly.pdbx_strand_id
1 'polypeptide(L)'
;MELRGSHNVRGTHAATTGGGREDCWSEGATGTLIEAWGDRYVRLNRGHLRQKDWKEVAESVNSRENGVKPKKTDIQCKNRIDTLKKKYKIEKAKPPPSKWPFYYRLDSLIGNDAVSSKKPANITLRVKSKPRTSFVGRSVSTENDNLSSDGEADDDGDDDEIVVKKVHRMEDVDLSDGAACRELARAILKFGEIYERIESAKQKQMMELEKERLEFIKDVECERMNMFMGAQLEIQKSKRKQRPASSGKKSQS
;
A
#
# COMPACT_ATOMS: atom_id res chain seq x y z
N MET A 1 39.54 55.47 28.01
CA MET A 1 38.28 55.82 28.70
C MET A 1 37.32 56.39 27.66
N GLU A 2 36.20 55.70 27.46
CA GLU A 2 34.81 56.20 27.34
C GLU A 2 34.55 57.59 26.73
N LEU A 3 33.47 57.91 25.99
CA LEU A 3 32.24 57.23 25.58
C LEU A 3 31.52 58.15 24.55
N ARG A 4 30.72 57.53 23.68
CA ARG A 4 29.51 58.00 22.94
C ARG A 4 29.17 59.50 22.84
N GLY A 5 28.80 59.89 21.61
CA GLY A 5 27.81 60.93 21.32
C GLY A 5 27.04 60.60 20.04
N SER A 6 25.77 60.23 20.17
CA SER A 6 24.82 59.85 19.12
C SER A 6 24.34 61.04 18.29
N HIS A 7 24.26 60.92 16.96
CA HIS A 7 23.21 61.57 16.18
C HIS A 7 22.65 60.66 15.08
N ASN A 8 21.33 60.61 15.12
CA ASN A 8 20.38 59.76 14.43
C ASN A 8 20.06 60.36 13.05
N VAL A 9 20.44 59.69 11.95
CA VAL A 9 19.92 60.01 10.62
C VAL A 9 18.92 58.91 10.24
N ARG A 10 17.66 59.24 10.46
CA ARG A 10 16.48 58.43 10.19
C ARG A 10 16.30 58.33 8.68
N GLY A 11 16.91 57.30 8.08
CA GLY A 11 16.61 56.88 6.71
C GLY A 11 15.15 56.43 6.64
N THR A 12 14.34 57.23 5.97
CA THR A 12 12.95 56.93 5.63
C THR A 12 12.89 55.70 4.75
N HIS A 13 12.62 54.53 5.34
CA HIS A 13 12.18 53.36 4.59
C HIS A 13 10.76 53.64 4.11
N ALA A 14 10.67 54.16 2.88
CA ALA A 14 9.44 54.23 2.13
C ALA A 14 8.81 52.84 2.09
N ALA A 15 7.57 52.76 2.57
CA ALA A 15 6.71 51.61 2.42
C ALA A 15 6.55 51.30 0.92
N THR A 16 7.35 50.36 0.41
CA THR A 16 7.04 49.62 -0.80
C THR A 16 6.29 48.38 -0.37
N THR A 17 5.00 48.40 -0.65
CA THR A 17 4.03 47.36 -0.43
C THR A 17 4.52 46.03 -1.01
N GLY A 18 5.02 45.15 -0.14
CA GLY A 18 5.01 43.69 -0.24
C GLY A 18 5.30 43.05 -1.60
N GLY A 19 6.56 43.14 -2.05
CA GLY A 19 7.11 42.19 -3.03
C GLY A 19 7.17 40.77 -2.42
N GLY A 20 6.10 40.00 -2.60
CA GLY A 20 6.07 38.58 -2.27
C GLY A 20 6.65 37.79 -3.42
N ARG A 21 7.90 37.35 -3.27
CA ARG A 21 8.66 36.47 -4.19
C ARG A 21 7.71 35.56 -4.97
N GLU A 22 7.64 35.77 -6.27
CA GLU A 22 6.91 34.89 -7.17
C GLU A 22 7.41 33.46 -6.92
N ASP A 23 6.50 32.60 -6.45
CA ASP A 23 6.76 31.17 -6.31
C ASP A 23 7.49 30.75 -7.59
N CYS A 24 8.69 30.18 -7.51
CA CYS A 24 9.48 29.75 -8.68
C CYS A 24 8.77 28.68 -9.55
N TRP A 25 7.49 28.43 -9.25
CA TRP A 25 6.49 27.64 -9.91
C TRP A 25 5.49 28.56 -10.61
N SER A 26 5.66 28.73 -11.91
CA SER A 26 4.64 29.37 -12.74
C SER A 26 3.31 28.61 -12.66
N GLU A 27 2.21 29.28 -13.01
CA GLU A 27 0.89 28.65 -13.05
C GLU A 27 0.88 27.46 -14.03
N GLY A 28 1.51 27.61 -15.20
CA GLY A 28 1.66 26.55 -16.20
C GLY A 28 2.52 25.37 -15.72
N ALA A 29 3.62 25.65 -15.00
CA ALA A 29 4.45 24.60 -14.40
C ALA A 29 3.69 23.85 -13.29
N THR A 30 2.91 24.57 -12.46
CA THR A 30 2.07 23.98 -11.43
C THR A 30 0.94 23.13 -12.03
N GLY A 31 0.30 23.60 -13.09
CA GLY A 31 -0.72 22.85 -13.82
C GLY A 31 -0.15 21.56 -14.42
N THR A 32 1.00 21.65 -15.10
CA THR A 32 1.69 20.48 -15.67
C THR A 32 2.12 19.49 -14.58
N LEU A 33 2.58 19.99 -13.44
CA LEU A 33 2.91 19.15 -12.29
C LEU A 33 1.70 18.37 -11.80
N ILE A 34 0.53 19.02 -11.65
CA ILE A 34 -0.70 18.36 -11.21
C ILE A 34 -1.15 17.30 -12.22
N GLU A 35 -1.05 17.57 -13.52
CA GLU A 35 -1.37 16.62 -14.59
C GLU A 35 -0.42 15.40 -14.56
N ALA A 36 0.89 15.64 -14.64
CA ALA A 36 1.88 14.56 -14.69
C ALA A 36 1.91 13.71 -13.40
N TRP A 37 1.79 14.35 -12.23
CA TRP A 37 1.64 13.65 -10.96
C TRP A 37 0.31 12.90 -10.89
N GLY A 38 -0.78 13.51 -11.33
CA GLY A 38 -2.12 12.95 -11.34
C GLY A 38 -2.22 11.65 -12.15
N ASP A 39 -1.67 11.65 -13.36
CA ASP A 39 -1.66 10.48 -14.24
C ASP A 39 -0.91 9.30 -13.60
N ARG A 40 0.19 9.57 -12.89
CA ARG A 40 0.95 8.55 -12.15
C ARG A 40 0.19 8.09 -10.92
N TYR A 41 -0.39 9.03 -10.18
CA TYR A 41 -1.16 8.77 -8.98
C TYR A 41 -2.35 7.87 -9.27
N VAL A 42 -3.11 8.13 -10.35
CA VAL A 42 -4.24 7.29 -10.77
C VAL A 42 -3.78 5.91 -11.23
N ARG A 43 -2.73 5.82 -12.07
CA ARG A 43 -2.19 4.53 -12.53
C ARG A 43 -1.71 3.61 -11.40
N LEU A 44 -1.22 4.19 -10.31
CA LEU A 44 -0.83 3.46 -9.11
C LEU A 44 -2.00 3.22 -8.15
N ASN A 45 -3.26 3.29 -8.63
CA ASN A 45 -4.47 3.17 -7.83
C ASN A 45 -4.47 4.11 -6.61
N ARG A 46 -4.06 5.36 -6.82
CA ARG A 46 -3.96 6.40 -5.77
C ARG A 46 -2.92 6.06 -4.68
N GLY A 47 -1.95 5.22 -5.03
CA GLY A 47 -0.84 4.78 -4.18
C GLY A 47 0.31 5.79 -4.06
N HIS A 48 1.37 5.39 -3.35
CA HIS A 48 2.55 6.23 -3.14
C HIS A 48 3.51 6.15 -4.34
N LEU A 49 3.92 7.30 -4.88
CA LEU A 49 4.91 7.36 -5.95
C LEU A 49 6.30 7.04 -5.41
N ARG A 50 7.05 6.23 -6.16
CA ARG A 50 8.46 5.92 -5.88
C ARG A 50 9.38 6.97 -6.50
N GLN A 51 10.66 6.93 -6.14
CA GLN A 51 11.66 7.87 -6.67
C GLN A 51 11.71 7.89 -8.20
N LYS A 52 11.59 6.72 -8.85
CA LYS A 52 11.53 6.64 -10.32
C LYS A 52 10.34 7.43 -10.87
N ASP A 53 9.15 7.25 -10.31
CA ASP A 53 7.94 7.98 -10.74
C ASP A 53 8.12 9.49 -10.56
N TRP A 54 8.71 9.92 -9.44
CA TRP A 54 8.96 11.34 -9.19
C TRP A 54 9.98 11.95 -10.16
N LYS A 55 11.00 11.19 -10.57
CA LYS A 55 11.93 11.63 -11.63
C LYS A 55 11.22 11.81 -12.96
N GLU A 56 10.33 10.88 -13.34
CA GLU A 56 9.55 10.98 -14.59
C GLU A 56 8.56 12.16 -14.56
N VAL A 57 7.95 12.44 -13.40
CA VAL A 57 7.12 13.65 -13.20
C VAL A 57 7.94 14.92 -13.38
N ALA A 58 9.13 14.98 -12.76
CA ALA A 58 10.02 16.14 -12.89
C ALA A 58 10.47 16.36 -14.34
N GLU A 59 10.78 15.28 -15.07
CA GLU A 59 11.12 15.34 -16.49
C GLU A 59 9.97 15.91 -17.33
N SER A 60 8.73 15.48 -17.06
CA SER A 60 7.53 15.98 -17.75
C SER A 60 7.31 17.48 -17.51
N VAL A 61 7.48 17.94 -16.27
CA VAL A 61 7.39 19.37 -15.89
C VAL A 61 8.48 20.18 -16.60
N ASN A 62 9.72 19.70 -16.56
CA ASN A 62 10.86 20.40 -17.17
C ASN A 62 10.81 20.42 -18.70
N SER A 63 10.15 19.45 -19.34
CA SER A 63 10.02 19.39 -20.81
C SER A 63 9.05 20.42 -21.36
N ARG A 64 8.00 20.77 -20.60
CA ARG A 64 7.03 21.83 -20.96
C ARG A 64 7.49 23.24 -20.59
N GLU A 65 8.43 23.34 -19.65
CA GLU A 65 8.94 24.62 -19.19
C GLU A 65 10.18 25.02 -19.99
N ASN A 66 9.94 25.55 -21.19
CA ASN A 66 10.96 25.92 -22.17
C ASN A 66 12.12 26.73 -21.55
N GLY A 67 13.25 26.06 -21.30
CA GLY A 67 14.54 26.69 -21.06
C GLY A 67 14.78 27.32 -19.68
N VAL A 68 13.86 27.20 -18.71
CA VAL A 68 14.06 27.78 -17.37
C VAL A 68 15.08 26.94 -16.58
N LYS A 69 16.29 27.48 -16.40
CA LYS A 69 17.27 26.99 -15.43
C LYS A 69 17.07 27.73 -14.11
N PRO A 70 17.07 27.04 -12.95
CA PRO A 70 17.37 25.62 -12.76
C PRO A 70 16.18 24.69 -13.03
N LYS A 71 16.48 23.48 -13.55
CA LYS A 71 15.51 22.40 -13.70
C LYS A 71 14.94 22.00 -12.34
N LYS A 72 13.65 21.68 -12.31
CA LYS A 72 12.95 21.21 -11.11
C LYS A 72 13.38 19.78 -10.80
N THR A 73 13.73 19.50 -9.55
CA THR A 73 14.07 18.15 -9.09
C THR A 73 12.82 17.36 -8.71
N ASP A 74 12.96 16.04 -8.62
CA ASP A 74 11.96 15.10 -8.11
C ASP A 74 11.46 15.52 -6.71
N ILE A 75 12.39 15.93 -5.84
CA ILE A 75 12.09 16.41 -4.49
C ILE A 75 11.29 17.71 -4.51
N GLN A 76 11.63 18.66 -5.39
CA GLN A 76 10.90 19.93 -5.53
C GLN A 76 9.47 19.70 -6.02
N CYS A 77 9.28 18.80 -6.98
CA CYS A 77 7.96 18.41 -7.47
C CYS A 77 7.11 17.80 -6.34
N LYS A 78 7.69 16.87 -5.57
CA LYS A 78 7.03 16.26 -4.41
C LYS A 78 6.59 17.31 -3.38
N ASN A 79 7.50 18.17 -2.95
CA ASN A 79 7.19 19.22 -1.96
C ASN A 79 6.11 20.19 -2.45
N ARG A 80 6.11 20.51 -3.76
CA ARG A 80 5.08 21.34 -4.37
C ARG A 80 3.72 20.65 -4.34
N ILE A 81 3.63 19.38 -4.73
CA ILE A 81 2.40 18.57 -4.62
C ILE A 81 1.90 18.52 -3.17
N ASP A 82 2.78 18.30 -2.19
CA ASP A 82 2.39 18.26 -0.78
C ASP A 82 1.78 19.59 -0.31
N THR A 83 2.35 20.70 -0.76
CA THR A 83 1.84 22.04 -0.48
C THR A 83 0.48 22.27 -1.13
N LEU A 84 0.31 21.87 -2.40
CA LEU A 84 -0.96 21.96 -3.12
C LEU A 84 -2.05 21.11 -2.47
N LYS A 85 -1.72 19.90 -2.02
CA LYS A 85 -2.65 19.02 -1.29
C LYS A 85 -3.08 19.62 0.04
N LYS A 86 -2.17 20.26 0.78
CA LYS A 86 -2.52 21.01 2.00
C LYS A 86 -3.48 22.16 1.69
N LYS A 87 -3.17 22.96 0.67
CA LYS A 87 -4.03 24.06 0.24
C LYS A 87 -5.41 23.58 -0.22
N TYR A 88 -5.48 22.47 -0.95
CA TYR A 88 -6.74 21.84 -1.34
C TYR A 88 -7.60 21.46 -0.14
N LYS A 89 -7.02 20.87 0.93
CA LYS A 89 -7.79 20.54 2.14
C LYS A 89 -8.42 21.79 2.79
N ILE A 90 -7.71 22.91 2.80
CA ILE A 90 -8.22 24.18 3.33
C ILE A 90 -9.32 24.74 2.42
N GLU A 91 -9.10 24.75 1.11
CA GLU A 91 -10.07 25.22 0.12
C GLU A 91 -11.35 24.37 0.11
N LYS A 92 -11.24 23.05 0.32
CA LYS A 92 -12.39 22.13 0.37
C LYS A 92 -13.35 22.42 1.52
N ALA A 93 -12.88 23.03 2.60
CA ALA A 93 -13.73 23.42 3.74
C ALA A 93 -14.50 24.72 3.50
N LYS A 94 -14.22 25.45 2.41
CA LYS A 94 -14.89 26.70 2.08
C LYS A 94 -16.17 26.44 1.27
N PRO A 95 -17.19 27.32 1.37
CA PRO A 95 -18.39 27.19 0.56
C PRO A 95 -18.05 27.32 -0.94
N PRO A 96 -18.70 26.53 -1.81
CA PRO A 96 -18.52 26.65 -3.26
C PRO A 96 -19.08 27.98 -3.79
N PRO A 97 -18.57 28.49 -4.93
CA PRO A 97 -17.47 27.95 -5.74
C PRO A 97 -16.08 28.37 -5.23
N SER A 98 -15.07 27.50 -5.37
CA SER A 98 -13.69 27.87 -5.04
C SER A 98 -13.13 28.81 -6.11
N LYS A 99 -12.46 29.87 -5.67
CA LYS A 99 -11.75 30.83 -6.54
C LYS A 99 -10.34 30.38 -6.91
N TRP A 100 -9.90 29.22 -6.42
CA TRP A 100 -8.54 28.75 -6.63
C TRP A 100 -8.43 27.92 -7.92
N PRO A 101 -7.59 28.31 -8.91
CA PRO A 101 -7.58 27.67 -10.25
C PRO A 101 -7.30 26.16 -10.25
N PHE A 102 -6.60 25.65 -9.25
CA PHE A 102 -6.23 24.23 -9.16
C PHE A 102 -7.22 23.39 -8.34
N TYR A 103 -8.24 23.99 -7.72
CA TYR A 103 -9.17 23.29 -6.83
C TYR A 103 -9.88 22.13 -7.55
N TYR A 104 -10.57 22.42 -8.65
CA TYR A 104 -11.37 21.41 -9.37
C TYR A 104 -10.51 20.28 -9.94
N ARG A 105 -9.29 20.58 -10.42
CA ARG A 105 -8.36 19.55 -10.88
C ARG A 105 -7.97 18.62 -9.73
N LEU A 106 -7.55 19.18 -8.59
CA LEU A 106 -7.19 18.39 -7.41
C LEU A 106 -8.39 17.64 -6.82
N ASP A 107 -9.59 18.22 -6.87
CA ASP A 107 -10.82 17.58 -6.40
C ASP A 107 -11.22 16.39 -7.29
N SER A 108 -11.11 16.50 -8.61
CA SER A 108 -11.32 15.35 -9.49
C SER A 108 -10.31 14.23 -9.23
N LEU A 109 -9.07 14.57 -8.88
CA LEU A 109 -7.99 13.60 -8.64
C LEU A 109 -8.11 12.92 -7.26
N ILE A 110 -8.41 13.69 -6.20
CA ILE A 110 -8.29 13.27 -4.78
C ILE A 110 -9.66 13.28 -4.05
N GLY A 111 -10.66 13.97 -4.59
CA GLY A 111 -11.99 14.11 -3.98
C GLY A 111 -12.78 12.80 -3.88
N ASN A 112 -12.55 11.86 -4.81
CA ASN A 112 -13.19 10.53 -4.81
C ASN A 112 -12.62 9.55 -3.77
N ASP A 113 -11.63 9.93 -2.94
CA ASP A 113 -11.07 9.01 -1.94
C ASP A 113 -12.07 8.53 -0.87
N ALA A 114 -13.22 9.20 -0.72
CA ALA A 114 -14.29 8.76 0.18
C ALA A 114 -14.97 7.45 -0.27
N VAL A 115 -14.91 7.10 -1.56
CA VAL A 115 -15.47 5.84 -2.09
C VAL A 115 -14.42 4.76 -2.31
N SER A 116 -13.14 5.12 -2.45
CA SER A 116 -12.04 4.19 -2.75
C SER A 116 -11.06 3.93 -1.58
N SER A 117 -11.17 4.64 -0.46
CA SER A 117 -10.31 4.44 0.73
C SER A 117 -11.00 3.77 1.93
N LYS A 118 -12.22 3.21 1.76
CA LYS A 118 -12.69 2.19 2.70
C LYS A 118 -11.86 0.93 2.45
N LYS A 119 -10.68 0.85 3.08
CA LYS A 119 -10.10 -0.44 3.46
C LYS A 119 -11.26 -1.24 4.07
N PRO A 120 -11.50 -2.52 3.70
CA PRO A 120 -12.38 -3.34 4.50
C PRO A 120 -11.77 -3.31 5.91
N ALA A 121 -12.44 -2.64 6.83
CA ALA A 121 -12.12 -2.77 8.23
C ALA A 121 -12.21 -4.27 8.50
N ASN A 122 -11.09 -4.90 8.81
CA ASN A 122 -11.13 -6.24 9.36
C ASN A 122 -11.90 -6.09 10.67
N ILE A 123 -13.20 -6.40 10.66
CA ILE A 123 -14.04 -6.39 11.84
C ILE A 123 -13.61 -7.61 12.64
N THR A 124 -12.51 -7.48 13.37
CA THR A 124 -12.19 -8.39 14.46
C THR A 124 -13.11 -8.01 15.61
N LEU A 125 -14.22 -8.75 15.76
CA LEU A 125 -15.07 -8.68 16.95
C LEU A 125 -14.24 -9.14 18.15
N ARG A 126 -13.54 -8.21 18.79
CA ARG A 126 -12.86 -8.44 20.05
C ARG A 126 -13.87 -8.23 21.17
N VAL A 127 -14.47 -9.32 21.66
CA VAL A 127 -15.18 -9.32 22.94
C VAL A 127 -14.19 -8.88 24.02
N LYS A 128 -14.36 -7.66 24.52
CA LYS A 128 -13.57 -7.12 25.62
C LYS A 128 -14.27 -7.48 26.93
N SER A 129 -13.99 -8.67 27.45
CA SER A 129 -14.18 -8.91 28.88
C SER A 129 -13.16 -8.04 29.63
N LYS A 130 -13.68 -7.17 30.50
CA LYS A 130 -12.89 -6.28 31.34
C LYS A 130 -12.98 -6.81 32.77
N PRO A 131 -11.90 -7.36 33.34
CA PRO A 131 -11.91 -7.72 34.75
C PRO A 131 -11.71 -6.46 35.57
N ARG A 132 -12.59 -6.22 36.55
CA ARG A 132 -12.31 -5.29 37.65
C ARG A 132 -11.96 -6.14 38.86
N THR A 133 -10.68 -6.07 39.22
CA THR A 133 -10.10 -6.62 40.43
C THR A 133 -10.28 -5.62 41.57
N SER A 134 -10.72 -6.09 42.73
CA SER A 134 -10.15 -5.70 44.03
C SER A 134 -10.73 -6.61 45.11
N PHE A 135 -9.91 -7.44 45.76
CA PHE A 135 -9.37 -7.17 47.10
C PHE A 135 -8.76 -8.45 47.71
N VAL A 136 -7.44 -8.40 47.96
CA VAL A 136 -6.64 -8.93 49.09
C VAL A 136 -6.88 -10.35 49.65
N GLY A 137 -5.77 -11.12 49.73
CA GLY A 137 -5.55 -12.22 50.69
C GLY A 137 -5.04 -13.50 50.03
N ARG A 138 -3.74 -13.64 49.72
CA ARG A 138 -2.70 -14.26 50.57
C ARG A 138 -2.91 -15.76 50.87
N SER A 139 -2.13 -16.57 50.13
CA SER A 139 -1.44 -17.82 50.50
C SER A 139 -2.24 -18.97 51.14
N VAL A 140 -2.29 -20.13 50.48
CA VAL A 140 -1.51 -21.32 50.85
C VAL A 140 -1.76 -22.45 49.83
N SER A 141 -0.70 -23.22 49.58
CA SER A 141 -0.60 -24.34 48.66
C SER A 141 -1.46 -25.55 49.08
N THR A 142 -1.40 -26.57 48.23
CA THR A 142 -1.30 -28.02 48.52
C THR A 142 -2.48 -28.85 48.01
N GLU A 143 -2.20 -29.52 46.89
CA GLU A 143 -2.38 -30.96 46.61
C GLU A 143 -3.77 -31.61 46.62
N ASN A 144 -3.95 -32.42 45.57
CA ASN A 144 -4.71 -33.67 45.43
C ASN A 144 -5.85 -33.96 46.41
N ASP A 145 -6.99 -34.41 45.87
CA ASP A 145 -7.43 -35.80 45.99
C ASP A 145 -8.81 -36.01 45.33
N ASN A 146 -8.85 -36.98 44.41
CA ASN A 146 -9.72 -38.16 44.44
C ASN A 146 -11.22 -37.98 44.78
N LEU A 147 -12.10 -38.36 43.82
CA LEU A 147 -13.05 -39.50 43.90
C LEU A 147 -14.35 -39.24 43.12
N SER A 148 -14.66 -40.22 42.28
CA SER A 148 -15.93 -40.43 41.57
C SER A 148 -17.12 -40.53 42.52
N SER A 149 -18.33 -40.16 42.06
CA SER A 149 -19.47 -41.07 42.16
C SER A 149 -20.64 -40.59 41.31
N ASP A 150 -21.10 -41.55 40.52
CA ASP A 150 -22.39 -41.75 39.88
C ASP A 150 -23.61 -41.49 40.79
N GLY A 151 -24.75 -41.13 40.20
CA GLY A 151 -26.03 -40.98 40.89
C GLY A 151 -27.05 -40.10 40.18
N GLU A 152 -27.90 -40.71 39.35
CA GLU A 152 -29.15 -40.17 38.81
C GLU A 152 -30.31 -40.29 39.85
N ALA A 153 -31.38 -39.52 39.59
CA ALA A 153 -32.78 -39.67 40.02
C ALA A 153 -33.30 -38.99 41.31
N ASP A 154 -34.16 -37.99 41.06
CA ASP A 154 -35.53 -37.72 41.57
C ASP A 154 -35.85 -37.74 43.08
N ASP A 155 -36.39 -36.62 43.60
CA ASP A 155 -37.38 -36.59 44.69
C ASP A 155 -38.20 -35.28 44.69
N ASP A 156 -39.52 -35.42 44.83
CA ASP A 156 -40.59 -34.41 44.76
C ASP A 156 -40.79 -33.67 46.10
N GLY A 157 -41.21 -32.39 46.05
CA GLY A 157 -41.59 -31.64 47.25
C GLY A 157 -42.29 -30.31 46.95
N ASP A 158 -43.62 -30.33 46.97
CA ASP A 158 -44.56 -29.20 46.93
C ASP A 158 -44.55 -28.42 48.26
N ASP A 159 -44.40 -27.09 48.23
CA ASP A 159 -45.03 -26.14 49.17
C ASP A 159 -44.91 -24.68 48.67
N ASP A 160 -46.08 -24.12 48.37
CA ASP A 160 -46.58 -22.74 48.34
C ASP A 160 -45.70 -21.46 48.14
N GLU A 161 -46.34 -20.55 47.40
CA GLU A 161 -46.26 -19.08 47.48
C GLU A 161 -45.04 -18.32 46.90
N ILE A 162 -45.29 -17.56 45.82
CA ILE A 162 -44.84 -16.17 45.51
C ILE A 162 -44.49 -15.98 44.01
N VAL A 163 -45.46 -15.34 43.33
CA VAL A 163 -45.31 -14.38 42.21
C VAL A 163 -44.23 -14.71 41.17
N VAL A 164 -44.66 -15.35 40.07
CA VAL A 164 -43.89 -15.46 38.81
C VAL A 164 -43.62 -14.07 38.26
N LYS A 165 -42.51 -13.45 38.67
CA LYS A 165 -42.05 -12.16 38.15
C LYS A 165 -40.87 -12.39 37.22
N LYS A 166 -41.18 -12.14 35.95
CA LYS A 166 -40.26 -11.82 34.85
C LYS A 166 -39.64 -13.04 34.19
N VAL A 167 -40.47 -13.69 33.37
CA VAL A 167 -40.12 -13.94 31.97
C VAL A 167 -39.25 -12.75 31.53
N HIS A 168 -37.95 -12.97 31.36
CA HIS A 168 -37.13 -12.05 30.62
C HIS A 168 -37.68 -12.14 29.20
N ARG A 169 -38.71 -11.32 28.99
CA ARG A 169 -39.22 -10.84 27.72
C ARG A 169 -37.96 -10.51 26.94
N MET A 170 -37.49 -11.46 26.14
CA MET A 170 -36.64 -11.12 25.02
C MET A 170 -37.59 -10.32 24.17
N GLU A 171 -37.45 -9.00 24.30
CA GLU A 171 -38.14 -8.07 23.46
C GLU A 171 -37.90 -8.57 22.05
N ASP A 172 -38.96 -9.02 21.37
CA ASP A 172 -39.02 -9.02 19.92
C ASP A 172 -38.73 -7.57 19.53
N VAL A 173 -37.44 -7.29 19.37
CA VAL A 173 -36.97 -6.08 18.74
C VAL A 173 -37.44 -6.26 17.32
N ASP A 174 -38.51 -5.56 16.98
CA ASP A 174 -39.09 -5.53 15.66
C ASP A 174 -37.98 -5.17 14.66
N LEU A 175 -37.36 -6.20 14.07
CA LEU A 175 -36.28 -6.10 13.10
C LEU A 175 -36.87 -5.69 11.75
N SER A 176 -37.38 -4.47 11.71
CA SER A 176 -37.42 -3.66 10.50
C SER A 176 -36.02 -3.59 9.82
N ASP A 177 -34.94 -3.91 10.57
CA ASP A 177 -33.54 -4.02 10.14
C ASP A 177 -33.12 -5.37 9.48
N GLY A 178 -34.01 -6.36 9.43
CA GLY A 178 -33.71 -7.66 8.83
C GLY A 178 -33.46 -7.61 7.31
N ALA A 179 -34.08 -6.66 6.61
CA ALA A 179 -33.88 -6.46 5.17
C ALA A 179 -32.50 -5.89 4.86
N ALA A 180 -32.06 -4.89 5.62
CA ALA A 180 -30.74 -4.27 5.48
C ALA A 180 -29.62 -5.27 5.80
N CYS A 181 -29.78 -6.06 6.87
CA CYS A 181 -28.84 -7.12 7.21
C CYS A 181 -28.76 -8.20 6.11
N ARG A 182 -29.90 -8.63 5.54
CA ARG A 182 -29.92 -9.57 4.41
C ARG A 182 -29.29 -8.99 3.15
N GLU A 183 -29.44 -7.69 2.91
CA GLU A 183 -28.82 -7.01 1.77
C GLU A 183 -27.31 -6.88 1.93
N LEU A 184 -26.84 -6.57 3.13
CA LEU A 184 -25.41 -6.57 3.46
C LEU A 184 -24.78 -7.96 3.28
N ALA A 185 -25.43 -9.01 3.79
CA ALA A 185 -24.96 -10.38 3.62
C ALA A 185 -24.85 -10.77 2.13
N ARG A 186 -25.87 -10.43 1.33
CA ARG A 186 -25.85 -10.63 -0.14
C ARG A 186 -24.72 -9.86 -0.82
N ALA A 187 -24.47 -8.62 -0.41
CA ALA A 187 -23.39 -7.80 -0.95
C ALA A 187 -22.02 -8.42 -0.64
N ILE A 188 -21.78 -8.84 0.61
CA ILE A 188 -20.52 -9.47 1.05
C ILE A 188 -20.23 -10.74 0.24
N LEU A 189 -21.23 -11.62 0.05
CA LEU A 189 -21.06 -12.83 -0.75
C LEU A 189 -20.68 -12.52 -2.21
N LYS A 190 -21.38 -11.58 -2.84
CA LYS A 190 -21.06 -11.12 -4.21
C LYS A 190 -19.65 -10.54 -4.30
N PHE A 191 -19.21 -9.78 -3.29
CA PHE A 191 -17.83 -9.30 -3.24
C PHE A 191 -16.82 -10.46 -3.11
N GLY A 192 -17.13 -11.49 -2.33
CA GLY A 192 -16.33 -12.71 -2.23
C GLY A 192 -16.14 -13.40 -3.58
N GLU A 193 -17.24 -13.64 -4.31
CA GLU A 193 -17.22 -14.28 -5.64
C GLU A 193 -16.43 -13.45 -6.68
N ILE A 194 -16.56 -12.13 -6.65
CA ILE A 194 -15.81 -11.24 -7.54
C ILE A 194 -14.32 -11.27 -7.17
N TYR A 195 -14.00 -11.21 -5.88
CA TYR A 195 -12.62 -11.22 -5.40
C TYR A 195 -11.92 -12.54 -5.75
N GLU A 196 -12.59 -13.68 -5.54
CA GLU A 196 -12.07 -15.00 -5.89
C GLU A 196 -11.71 -15.06 -7.38
N ARG A 197 -12.62 -14.64 -8.27
CA ARG A 197 -12.35 -14.60 -9.72
C ARG A 197 -11.14 -13.72 -10.08
N ILE A 198 -11.01 -12.55 -9.46
CA ILE A 198 -9.89 -11.64 -9.70
C ILE A 198 -8.58 -12.28 -9.22
N GLU A 199 -8.57 -12.85 -8.02
CA GLU A 199 -7.36 -13.46 -7.46
C GLU A 199 -6.94 -14.71 -8.24
N SER A 200 -7.90 -15.55 -8.67
CA SER A 200 -7.63 -16.69 -9.56
C SER A 200 -7.05 -16.24 -10.91
N ALA A 201 -7.58 -15.19 -11.52
CA ALA A 201 -7.04 -14.64 -12.76
C ALA A 201 -5.60 -14.13 -12.56
N LYS A 202 -5.33 -13.44 -11.45
CA LYS A 202 -4.00 -12.94 -11.10
C LYS A 202 -3.00 -14.09 -10.89
N GLN A 203 -3.39 -15.13 -10.16
CA GLN A 203 -2.56 -16.32 -9.94
C GLN A 203 -2.26 -17.05 -11.25
N LYS A 204 -3.26 -17.19 -12.12
CA LYS A 204 -3.09 -17.81 -13.44
C LYS A 204 -2.08 -17.04 -14.29
N GLN A 205 -2.19 -15.72 -14.34
CA GLN A 205 -1.22 -14.88 -15.07
C GLN A 205 0.19 -14.98 -14.48
N MET A 206 0.31 -15.00 -13.15
CA MET A 206 1.62 -15.18 -12.49
C MET A 206 2.27 -16.51 -12.86
N MET A 207 1.49 -17.59 -12.88
CA MET A 207 1.96 -18.91 -13.27
C MET A 207 2.38 -18.96 -14.75
N GLU A 208 1.63 -18.31 -15.64
CA GLU A 208 1.94 -18.26 -17.07
C GLU A 208 3.25 -17.51 -17.34
N LEU A 209 3.44 -16.36 -16.70
CA LEU A 209 4.69 -15.60 -16.79
C LEU A 209 5.89 -16.36 -16.19
N GLU A 210 5.69 -17.07 -15.08
CA GLU A 210 6.74 -17.91 -14.50
C GLU A 210 7.08 -19.11 -15.39
N LYS A 211 6.08 -19.70 -16.03
CA LYS A 211 6.27 -20.77 -17.02
C LYS A 211 7.12 -20.29 -18.19
N GLU A 212 6.75 -19.18 -18.82
CA GLU A 212 7.54 -18.60 -19.93
C GLU A 212 8.97 -18.25 -19.48
N ARG A 213 9.12 -17.70 -18.27
CA ARG A 213 10.43 -17.41 -17.69
C ARG A 213 11.28 -18.66 -17.54
N LEU A 214 10.72 -19.75 -17.02
CA LEU A 214 11.44 -21.02 -16.85
C LEU A 214 11.77 -21.68 -18.20
N GLU A 215 10.86 -21.60 -19.17
CA GLU A 215 11.05 -22.13 -20.52
C GLU A 215 12.22 -21.43 -21.21
N PHE A 216 12.28 -20.10 -21.17
CA PHE A 216 13.41 -19.35 -21.72
C PHE A 216 14.75 -19.72 -21.08
N ILE A 217 14.80 -19.85 -19.75
CA ILE A 217 16.02 -20.25 -19.02
C ILE A 217 16.47 -21.65 -19.46
N LYS A 218 15.53 -22.59 -19.60
CA LYS A 218 15.80 -23.95 -20.04
C LYS A 218 16.33 -23.98 -21.48
N ASP A 219 15.74 -23.19 -22.37
CA ASP A 219 16.14 -23.15 -23.78
C ASP A 219 17.55 -22.56 -23.95
N VAL A 220 17.86 -21.49 -23.21
CA VAL A 220 19.21 -20.90 -23.17
C VAL A 220 20.24 -21.91 -22.64
N GLU A 221 19.92 -22.65 -21.58
CA GLU A 221 20.83 -23.65 -21.03
C GLU A 221 21.01 -24.85 -21.98
N CYS A 222 19.95 -25.24 -22.69
CA CYS A 222 20.02 -26.28 -23.72
C CYS A 222 20.93 -25.86 -24.87
N GLU A 223 20.80 -24.63 -25.35
CA GLU A 223 21.67 -24.07 -26.38
C GLU A 223 23.12 -24.00 -25.91
N ARG A 224 23.36 -23.54 -24.67
CA ARG A 224 24.68 -23.50 -24.04
C ARG A 224 25.33 -24.89 -23.99
N MET A 225 24.58 -25.90 -23.55
CA MET A 225 25.03 -27.29 -23.49
C MET A 225 25.33 -27.86 -24.88
N ASN A 226 24.47 -27.57 -25.86
CA ASN A 226 24.64 -28.02 -27.24
C ASN A 226 25.93 -27.46 -27.87
N MET A 227 26.19 -26.16 -27.69
CA MET A 227 27.44 -25.53 -28.15
C MET A 227 28.68 -26.16 -27.51
N PHE A 228 28.63 -26.39 -26.19
CA PHE A 228 29.75 -27.00 -25.47
C PHE A 228 30.00 -28.44 -25.94
N MET A 229 28.95 -29.25 -26.09
CA MET A 229 29.04 -30.62 -26.58
C MET A 229 29.58 -30.67 -28.02
N GLY A 230 29.10 -29.78 -28.88
CA GLY A 230 29.56 -29.62 -30.26
C GLY A 230 31.05 -29.32 -30.33
N ALA A 231 31.53 -28.36 -29.54
CA ALA A 231 32.93 -28.00 -29.46
C ALA A 231 33.81 -29.18 -28.98
N GLN A 232 33.36 -29.93 -27.97
CA GLN A 232 34.08 -31.11 -27.47
C GLN A 232 34.20 -32.21 -28.54
N LEU A 233 33.12 -32.48 -29.27
CA LEU A 233 33.13 -33.46 -30.36
C LEU A 233 34.07 -33.05 -31.50
N GLU A 234 34.12 -31.77 -31.85
CA GLU A 234 35.01 -31.27 -32.89
C GLU A 234 36.49 -31.37 -32.50
N ILE A 235 36.83 -31.05 -31.24
CA ILE A 235 38.17 -31.24 -30.69
C ILE A 235 38.57 -32.72 -30.73
N GLN A 236 37.67 -33.63 -30.32
CA GLN A 236 37.95 -35.08 -30.35
C GLN A 236 38.12 -35.62 -31.77
N LYS A 237 37.28 -35.21 -32.73
CA LYS A 237 37.42 -35.56 -34.15
C LYS A 237 38.76 -35.10 -34.71
N SER A 238 39.15 -33.87 -34.38
CA SER A 238 40.43 -33.28 -34.79
C SER A 238 41.63 -34.03 -34.17
N LYS A 239 41.56 -34.40 -32.89
CA LYS A 239 42.55 -35.25 -32.21
C LYS A 239 42.71 -36.62 -32.86
N ARG A 240 41.63 -37.21 -33.36
CA ARG A 240 41.64 -38.54 -33.99
C ARG A 240 42.18 -38.52 -35.43
N LYS A 241 41.87 -37.47 -36.20
CA LYS A 241 42.46 -37.23 -37.54
C LYS A 241 43.96 -36.93 -37.49
N GLN A 242 44.48 -36.42 -36.37
CA GLN A 242 45.89 -36.09 -36.20
C GLN A 242 46.78 -37.20 -35.62
N ARG A 243 46.27 -38.41 -35.28
CA ARG A 243 47.15 -39.52 -34.88
C ARG A 243 47.74 -40.17 -36.15
N PRO A 244 49.05 -40.04 -36.45
CA PRO A 244 49.64 -40.75 -37.57
C PRO A 244 49.82 -42.22 -37.18
N ALA A 245 49.56 -43.13 -38.13
CA ALA A 245 50.01 -44.51 -38.03
C ALA A 245 51.54 -44.52 -38.04
N SER A 246 52.18 -44.48 -36.87
CA SER A 246 53.62 -44.71 -36.73
C SER A 246 53.87 -46.20 -36.94
N SER A 247 53.96 -46.60 -38.21
CA SER A 247 54.49 -47.89 -38.64
C SER A 247 55.91 -48.04 -38.12
N GLY A 248 56.12 -49.04 -37.26
CA GLY A 248 57.44 -49.39 -36.75
C GLY A 248 58.42 -49.71 -37.88
N LYS A 249 59.63 -49.15 -37.77
CA LYS A 249 60.82 -49.74 -38.37
C LYS A 249 61.81 -50.01 -37.25
N LYS A 250 61.84 -51.28 -36.80
CA LYS A 250 63.04 -51.89 -36.25
C LYS A 250 64.11 -51.78 -37.33
N SER A 251 65.20 -51.08 -37.05
CA SER A 251 66.45 -51.28 -37.76
C SER A 251 67.36 -52.02 -36.78
N GLN A 252 67.59 -53.27 -37.15
CA GLN A 252 68.51 -54.23 -36.57
C GLN A 252 69.82 -54.13 -37.37
N SER A 253 70.93 -54.47 -36.70
CA SER A 253 72.33 -54.56 -37.17
C SER A 253 73.16 -53.28 -37.12
#